data_AF-A0A382BPS7-F1
#
_entry.id   AF-A0A382BPS7-F1
#
_cell.length_a   1.000
_cell.length_b   1.000
_cell.length_c   1.000
_cell.angle_alpha   90.00
_cell.angle_beta   90.00
_cell.angle_gamma   90.00
#
_symmetry.space_group_name_H-M   'P 1'
#
loop_
_entity.id
_entity.type
_entity.pdbx_description
1 polymer ?
#
loop_
_entity_poly.entity_id
_entity_poly.type
_entity_poly.pdbx_seq_one_letter_code
_entity_poly.pdbx_strand_id
1 'polypeptide(L)' 'MTTRKDVVTVEEPLEIRVEFTRKGVRETTAVSVTMRTPGDDFELTAGFLYGEGLVSDREDITEISYCRGDEPQIYNIV' A
#
# COMPACT_ATOMS: atom_id res chain seq x y z
N MET A 1 -11.67 -32.45 27.38
CA MET A 1 -11.64 -31.28 26.46
C MET A 1 -11.06 -31.75 25.14
N THR A 2 -11.82 -31.69 24.05
CA THR A 2 -11.33 -32.00 22.71
C THR A 2 -10.83 -30.71 22.07
N THR A 3 -9.54 -30.66 21.69
CA THR A 3 -8.95 -29.52 21.00
C THR A 3 -9.43 -29.52 19.54
N ARG A 4 -10.23 -28.52 19.16
CA ARG A 4 -10.62 -28.26 17.77
C ARG A 4 -9.65 -27.23 17.20
N LYS A 5 -9.11 -27.49 16.00
CA LYS A 5 -8.31 -26.49 15.27
C LYS A 5 -9.21 -25.38 14.77
N ASP A 6 -8.81 -24.14 15.03
CA ASP A 6 -9.43 -22.95 14.48
C ASP A 6 -8.57 -22.38 13.35
N VAL A 7 -9.20 -21.69 12.40
CA VAL A 7 -8.52 -21.06 11.28
C VAL A 7 -8.69 -19.56 11.43
N VAL A 8 -7.57 -18.85 11.48
CA VAL A 8 -7.52 -17.41 11.68
C VAL A 8 -6.86 -16.77 10.46
N THR A 9 -7.39 -15.63 10.04
CA THR A 9 -6.84 -14.83 8.94
C THR A 9 -5.48 -14.24 9.34
N VAL A 10 -4.56 -14.15 8.38
CA VAL A 10 -3.26 -13.48 8.56
C VAL A 10 -3.41 -11.99 8.26
N GLU A 11 -2.66 -11.17 9.00
CA GLU A 11 -2.47 -9.75 8.71
C GLU A 11 -0.98 -9.47 8.52
N GLU A 12 -0.67 -8.65 7.53
CA GLU A 12 0.68 -8.14 7.27
C GLU A 12 0.63 -6.62 7.05
N PRO A 13 1.70 -5.91 7.43
CA PRO A 13 1.83 -4.49 7.15
C PRO A 13 2.07 -4.22 5.65
N LEU A 14 1.38 -3.22 5.12
CA LEU A 14 1.62 -2.60 3.82
C LEU A 14 1.93 -1.12 4.04
N GLU A 15 3.05 -0.63 3.51
CA GLU A 15 3.36 0.79 3.43
C GLU A 15 2.98 1.33 2.05
N ILE A 16 2.25 2.45 2.03
CA ILE A 16 1.83 3.13 0.81
C ILE A 16 2.68 4.38 0.64
N ARG A 17 3.34 4.51 -0.51
CA ARG A 17 4.12 5.67 -0.93
C ARG A 17 3.53 6.29 -2.19
N VAL A 18 3.60 7.61 -2.27
CA VAL A 18 3.18 8.36 -3.46
C VAL A 18 4.38 9.08 -4.03
N GLU A 19 4.67 8.84 -5.31
CA GLU A 19 5.60 9.64 -6.09
C GLU A 19 4.84 10.71 -6.86
N PHE A 20 5.26 11.97 -6.73
CA PHE A 20 4.69 13.09 -7.46
C PHE A 20 5.76 14.11 -7.86
N THR A 21 5.47 14.94 -8.85
CA THR A 21 6.38 16.01 -9.28
C THR A 21 5.90 17.35 -8.77
N ARG A 22 6.73 18.04 -7.98
CA ARG A 22 6.46 19.38 -7.47
C ARG A 22 7.56 20.33 -7.94
N LYS A 23 7.17 21.42 -8.63
CA LYS A 23 8.12 22.41 -9.17
C LYS A 23 9.23 21.79 -10.04
N GLY A 24 8.92 20.73 -10.78
CA GLY A 24 9.87 20.01 -11.63
C GLY A 24 10.78 19.02 -10.90
N VAL A 25 10.59 18.82 -9.59
CA VAL A 25 11.34 17.85 -8.79
C VAL A 25 10.43 16.67 -8.47
N ARG A 26 10.92 15.44 -8.71
CA ARG A 26 10.25 14.22 -8.25
C ARG A 26 10.48 14.04 -6.75
N GLU A 27 9.40 13.85 -6.02
CA GLU A 27 9.39 13.58 -4.59
C GLU A 27 8.59 12.31 -4.33
N THR A 28 9.06 11.49 -3.40
CA THR A 28 8.35 10.30 -2.91
C THR A 28 8.04 10.48 -1.45
N THR A 29 6.79 10.29 -1.05
CA THR A 29 6.34 10.46 0.34
C THR A 29 5.57 9.23 0.78
N ALA A 30 5.92 8.67 1.95
CA ALA A 30 5.10 7.66 2.61
C ALA A 30 3.85 8.32 3.20
N VAL A 31 2.67 7.86 2.81
CA VAL A 31 1.39 8.45 3.21
C VAL A 31 0.71 7.63 4.30
N SER A 32 0.95 6.32 4.37
CA SER A 32 0.32 5.45 5.37
C SER A 32 1.05 4.11 5.51
N VAL A 33 0.87 3.48 6.68
CA VAL A 33 1.14 2.06 6.91
C VAL A 33 -0.14 1.44 7.45
N THR A 34 -0.62 0.37 6.82
CA THR A 34 -1.87 -0.31 7.20
C THR A 34 -1.67 -1.80 7.38
N MET A 35 -2.43 -2.40 8.30
CA MET A 35 -2.50 -3.86 8.46
C MET A 35 -3.58 -4.40 7.53
N ARG A 36 -3.25 -5.44 6.76
CA ARG A 36 -4.20 -6.01 5.81
C ARG A 36 -3.93 -7.49 5.57
N THR A 37 -4.95 -8.23 5.12
CA THR A 37 -4.77 -9.61 4.64
C THR A 37 -4.09 -9.61 3.26
N PRO A 38 -2.93 -10.26 3.08
CA PRO A 38 -2.16 -10.19 1.83
C PRO A 38 -2.92 -10.62 0.57
N GLY A 39 -2.65 -9.97 -0.57
CA GLY A 39 -3.15 -10.39 -1.88
C GLY A 39 -3.42 -9.22 -2.83
N ASP A 40 -4.36 -8.36 -2.47
CA ASP A 40 -4.94 -7.33 -3.36
C ASP A 40 -4.33 -5.94 -3.10
N ASP A 41 -3.01 -5.87 -3.11
CA ASP A 41 -2.23 -4.70 -2.70
C ASP A 41 -2.51 -3.44 -3.53
N PHE A 42 -2.61 -3.60 -4.84
CA PHE A 42 -2.76 -2.46 -5.75
C PHE A 42 -4.15 -1.87 -5.71
N GLU A 43 -5.16 -2.74 -5.65
CA GLU A 43 -6.56 -2.37 -5.47
C GLU A 43 -6.77 -1.71 -4.10
N LEU A 44 -6.16 -2.24 -3.04
CA LEU A 44 -6.19 -1.63 -1.71
C LEU A 44 -5.56 -0.24 -1.73
N THR A 45 -4.38 -0.09 -2.34
CA THR A 45 -3.69 1.20 -2.43
C THR A 45 -4.51 2.21 -3.23
N ALA A 46 -5.03 1.84 -4.41
CA ALA A 46 -5.88 2.73 -5.21
C ALA A 46 -7.14 3.16 -4.45
N GLY A 47 -7.81 2.20 -3.81
CA GLY A 47 -8.99 2.48 -2.99
C GLY A 47 -8.68 3.34 -1.76
N PHE A 48 -7.53 3.14 -1.13
CA PHE A 48 -7.06 3.95 -0.01
C PHE A 48 -6.82 5.40 -0.44
N LEU A 49 -6.09 5.63 -1.53
CA LEU A 49 -5.81 6.97 -2.03
C LEU A 49 -7.11 7.72 -2.39
N TYR A 50 -8.07 7.02 -2.99
CA TYR A 50 -9.38 7.59 -3.31
C TYR A 50 -10.20 7.88 -2.04
N GLY A 51 -10.25 6.93 -1.10
CA GLY A 51 -11.01 7.05 0.15
C GLY A 51 -10.50 8.17 1.06
N GLU A 52 -9.19 8.41 1.08
CA GLU A 52 -8.55 9.51 1.80
C GLU A 52 -8.55 10.85 1.03
N GLY A 53 -9.04 10.87 -0.21
CA GLY A 53 -9.11 12.07 -1.05
C GLY A 53 -7.76 12.56 -1.57
N LEU A 54 -6.75 11.69 -1.60
CA LEU A 54 -5.44 11.96 -2.22
C LEU A 54 -5.52 11.97 -3.75
N VAL A 55 -6.46 11.20 -4.32
CA VAL A 55 -6.83 11.20 -5.73
C VAL A 55 -8.35 11.32 -5.87
N SER A 56 -8.81 11.93 -6.96
CA SER A 56 -10.24 12.12 -7.24
C SER A 56 -10.73 11.19 -8.33
N ASP A 57 -9.87 10.88 -9.31
CA ASP A 57 -10.24 10.08 -10.47
C ASP A 57 -9.12 9.08 -10.82
N ARG A 58 -9.46 8.08 -11.65
CA ARG A 58 -8.51 7.05 -12.08
C ARG A 58 -7.30 7.65 -12.82
N GLU A 59 -7.52 8.74 -13.53
CA GLU A 59 -6.52 9.44 -14.33
C GLU A 59 -5.43 10.12 -13.48
N ASP A 60 -5.67 10.32 -12.18
CA ASP A 60 -4.66 10.83 -11.24
C ASP A 60 -3.54 9.81 -10.96
N ILE A 61 -3.81 8.52 -11.20
CA ILE A 61 -2.86 7.43 -10.98
C ILE A 61 -2.25 7.01 -12.33
N THR A 62 -0.95 7.26 -12.49
CA THR A 62 -0.22 6.85 -13.70
C THR A 62 0.22 5.38 -13.64
N GLU A 63 0.68 4.94 -12.47
CA GLU A 63 1.22 3.59 -12.24
C GLU A 63 1.11 3.24 -10.75
N ILE A 64 0.91 1.96 -10.44
CA ILE A 64 1.06 1.39 -9.10
C ILE A 64 2.00 0.21 -9.24
N SER A 65 3.04 0.16 -8.42
CA SER A 65 4.05 -0.89 -8.50
C SER A 65 4.65 -1.16 -7.13
N TYR A 66 5.20 -2.36 -6.92
CA TYR A 66 5.97 -2.60 -5.70
C TYR A 66 7.30 -1.84 -5.75
N CYS A 67 7.58 -1.07 -4.70
CA CYS A 67 8.88 -0.43 -4.54
C CYS A 67 9.96 -1.49 -4.30
N ARG A 68 10.86 -1.68 -5.27
CA ARG A 68 12.06 -2.51 -5.11
C ARG A 68 13.26 -1.61 -4.82
N GLY A 69 13.42 -1.20 -3.56
CA GLY A 69 14.60 -0.48 -3.08
C GLY A 69 15.76 -1.42 -2.68
N ASP A 70 16.96 -0.85 -2.54
CA ASP A 70 18.17 -1.53 -2.03
C ASP A 70 18.18 -1.70 -0.49
N GLU A 71 17.26 -1.03 0.21
CA GLU A 71 17.15 -1.14 1.67
C GLU A 71 16.38 -2.42 2.08
N PRO A 72 16.71 -3.02 3.25
CA PRO A 72 15.97 -4.16 3.76
C PRO A 72 14.50 -3.78 3.96
N GLN A 73 13.63 -4.33 3.12
CA GLN A 73 12.19 -4.13 3.22
C GLN A 73 11.65 -4.89 4.43
N ILE A 74 11.23 -4.16 5.45
CA ILE A 74 10.57 -4.72 6.62
C ILE A 74 9.08 -5.02 6.31
N TYR A 75 8.52 -4.31 5.32
CA TYR A 75 7.11 -4.40 4.89
C TYR A 75 7.03 -4.48 3.36
N ASN A 76 5.88 -4.93 2.84
CA ASN A 76 5.56 -4.70 1.43
C ASN A 76 5.33 -3.21 1.22
N ILE A 77 5.93 -2.65 0.19
CA ILE A 77 5.82 -1.23 -0.14
C ILE A 77 5.23 -1.09 -1.53
N VAL A 78 4.14 -0.36 -1.62
CA VAL A 78 3.47 0.02 -2.88
C VAL A 78 3.59 1.52 -3.07
#